data_AF-A0A3M7HC36-F1
#
_entry.id   AF-A0A3M7HC36-F1
#
_cell.length_a   1.000
_cell.length_b   1.000
_cell.length_c   1.000
_cell.angle_alpha   90.00
_cell.angle_beta   90.00
_cell.angle_gamma   90.00
#
_symmetry.space_group_name_H-M   'P 1'
#
loop_
_entity.id
_entity.type
_entity.pdbx_description
1 polymer ?
#
loop_
_entity_poly.entity_id
_entity_poly.type
_entity_poly.pdbx_seq_one_letter_code
_entity_poly.pdbx_strand_id
1 'polypeptide(L)'
;MSSLSKSSPDPEKKAPFDTRTSHGDPENVIGEVGEIDDHEVFKEGANVNFRTVGWPRATVIFLKIIFATGVLSIPVAMSSLGAIGGALSVLGWGMMNTYTAMVQGDFRNNHRHCHSIADMAQEVGGWVTKEIAGGLFIIAYVLCSGSGIVGVSIGLNALSTHAACTVWWAFLATMVVSATASVRKFHQIGWLTWAGFISIFAAVLIVVIAVTTRDRPAAAPATGEYDLGFYAVAYPSFATGMVATCTIFVSSAGTSAFLPVISEMKNPRDFRKALFLCMSLVTAAYLAFSLVVYRWCGQWVASPSLGSAGQTVKMVAYGVGLVGLIVSACLYLHVAAKYCFVRVLRRTRHLQENTITHWVTWLGLTFGLGALSFVLAMAIPIFQYLIALTGSICFAPLAISLPGWLWIYDHKSWYKGSALQQATFWFHAFLIPLGLFILIGGTYGVVEEIIQAYADGTIGSAFSCADNSGST
;
A
#
# COMPACT_ATOMS: atom_id res chain seq x y z
N MET A 1 47.01 -3.85 64.99
CA MET A 1 47.99 -4.31 63.98
C MET A 1 47.42 -5.56 63.31
N SER A 2 47.42 -5.53 61.99
CA SER A 2 46.95 -6.54 61.03
C SER A 2 47.57 -7.92 61.20
N SER A 3 46.86 -8.99 60.83
CA SER A 3 47.14 -9.67 59.55
C SER A 3 46.30 -10.95 59.36
N LEU A 4 46.03 -11.20 58.08
CA LEU A 4 45.13 -12.17 57.48
C LEU A 4 45.75 -13.57 57.27
N SER A 5 44.85 -14.50 56.94
CA SER A 5 44.97 -15.53 55.89
C SER A 5 45.28 -16.98 56.32
N LYS A 6 44.42 -17.89 55.84
CA LYS A 6 44.68 -19.28 55.39
C LYS A 6 43.55 -19.63 54.41
N SER A 7 43.78 -19.72 53.09
CA SER A 7 44.42 -20.79 52.29
C SER A 7 43.55 -22.06 52.09
N SER A 8 42.98 -22.21 50.89
CA SER A 8 42.63 -23.48 50.20
C SER A 8 43.93 -24.23 49.77
N PRO A 9 43.97 -25.50 49.21
CA PRO A 9 42.97 -26.15 48.32
C PRO A 9 42.84 -27.72 48.28
N ASP A 10 41.86 -28.20 47.48
CA ASP A 10 41.79 -29.43 46.62
C ASP A 10 41.65 -30.87 47.21
N PRO A 11 41.23 -31.93 46.44
CA PRO A 11 40.40 -32.03 45.20
C PRO A 11 39.43 -33.26 45.12
N GLU A 12 38.66 -33.35 44.01
CA GLU A 12 38.17 -34.56 43.29
C GLU A 12 37.13 -35.54 43.92
N LYS A 13 35.92 -35.66 43.32
CA LYS A 13 35.49 -36.77 42.40
C LYS A 13 33.96 -36.96 42.23
N LYS A 14 33.61 -37.24 40.96
CA LYS A 14 32.51 -38.08 40.43
C LYS A 14 31.06 -37.55 40.44
N ALA A 15 30.53 -37.36 39.23
CA ALA A 15 29.10 -37.39 38.93
C ALA A 15 28.51 -38.80 39.17
N PRO A 16 27.20 -38.88 39.45
CA PRO A 16 26.31 -39.45 38.44
C PRO A 16 25.00 -38.66 38.25
N PHE A 17 24.43 -38.82 37.05
CA PHE A 17 23.07 -38.45 36.69
C PHE A 17 22.06 -38.95 37.73
N ASP A 18 21.18 -38.07 38.21
CA ASP A 18 19.92 -38.46 38.83
C ASP A 18 18.78 -37.57 38.31
N THR A 19 17.88 -38.20 37.55
CA THR A 19 16.60 -37.66 37.10
C THR A 19 15.66 -37.55 38.29
N ARG A 20 15.44 -36.33 38.78
CA ARG A 20 14.31 -36.05 39.67
C ARG A 20 13.67 -34.70 39.34
N THR A 21 12.47 -34.80 38.79
CA THR A 21 11.47 -33.76 38.62
C THR A 21 11.34 -32.93 39.90
N SER A 22 11.82 -31.68 39.84
CA SER A 22 11.49 -30.63 40.80
C SER A 22 10.61 -29.62 40.08
N HIS A 23 9.34 -29.60 40.43
CA HIS A 23 8.41 -28.52 40.14
C HIS A 23 9.00 -27.23 40.71
N GLY A 24 9.55 -26.38 39.84
CA GLY A 24 9.90 -25.01 40.15
C GLY A 24 8.79 -24.09 39.65
N ASP A 25 8.25 -23.29 40.58
CA ASP A 25 7.19 -22.32 40.34
C ASP A 25 7.44 -21.41 39.13
N PRO A 26 6.43 -21.19 38.26
CA PRO A 26 6.54 -20.30 37.11
C PRO A 26 6.53 -18.79 37.47
N GLU A 27 6.60 -18.42 38.75
CA GLU A 27 6.45 -17.03 39.19
C GLU A 27 7.72 -16.16 39.13
N ASN A 28 8.88 -16.71 38.77
CA ASN A 28 10.12 -15.93 38.67
C ASN A 28 10.53 -15.51 37.25
N VAL A 29 9.60 -15.53 36.28
CA VAL A 29 9.80 -14.95 34.92
C VAL A 29 8.98 -13.65 34.71
N ILE A 30 8.35 -13.12 35.76
CA ILE A 30 7.50 -11.91 35.69
C ILE A 30 8.25 -10.65 36.19
N GLY A 31 9.53 -10.54 35.84
CA GLY A 31 10.30 -9.30 35.96
C GLY A 31 10.59 -8.73 34.58
N GLU A 32 10.17 -7.49 34.32
CA GLU A 32 10.29 -6.71 33.06
C GLU A 32 9.15 -6.77 32.02
N VAL A 33 7.91 -7.07 32.41
CA VAL A 33 6.72 -6.84 31.53
C VAL A 33 5.99 -5.53 31.86
N GLY A 34 6.20 -4.96 33.06
CA GLY A 34 5.44 -3.80 33.56
C GLY A 34 5.70 -2.46 32.87
N GLU A 35 6.93 -2.18 32.42
CA GLU A 35 7.28 -0.91 31.76
C GLU A 35 7.00 -0.89 30.24
N ILE A 36 6.60 -2.03 29.67
CA ILE A 36 6.42 -2.20 28.23
C ILE A 36 5.15 -1.50 27.72
N ASP A 37 4.15 -1.28 28.59
CA ASP A 37 2.76 -1.06 28.20
C ASP A 37 2.25 0.39 28.34
N ASP A 38 3.01 1.28 28.99
CA ASP A 38 2.54 2.65 29.27
C ASP A 38 2.59 3.61 28.07
N HIS A 39 3.33 3.26 27.02
CA HIS A 39 3.47 4.07 25.81
C HIS A 39 2.72 3.53 24.58
N GLU A 40 1.94 2.46 24.74
CA GLU A 40 1.17 1.83 23.65
C GLU A 40 -0.32 2.23 23.72
N VAL A 41 -0.95 2.48 22.56
CA VAL A 41 -2.38 2.86 22.49
C VAL A 41 -3.31 1.74 22.99
N PHE A 42 -2.84 0.49 22.90
CA PHE A 42 -3.57 -0.69 23.33
C PHE A 42 -2.76 -1.43 24.39
N LYS A 43 -3.23 -1.35 25.64
CA LYS A 43 -2.63 -1.99 26.81
C LYS A 43 -3.03 -3.47 26.93
N GLU A 44 -2.10 -4.33 27.32
CA GLU A 44 -2.38 -5.72 27.69
C GLU A 44 -3.01 -5.76 29.09
N GLY A 45 -4.23 -6.28 29.21
CA GLY A 45 -4.97 -6.36 30.48
C GLY A 45 -6.07 -5.31 30.69
N ALA A 46 -6.37 -4.45 29.70
CA ALA A 46 -7.60 -3.67 29.71
C ALA A 46 -8.85 -4.58 29.56
N ASN A 47 -10.03 -4.12 29.99
CA ASN A 47 -11.31 -4.86 29.90
C ASN A 47 -11.64 -5.41 28.50
N VAL A 48 -10.99 -4.91 27.45
CA VAL A 48 -11.05 -5.42 26.08
C VAL A 48 -9.62 -5.54 25.53
N ASN A 49 -9.21 -6.74 25.13
CA ASN A 49 -7.91 -6.98 24.51
C ASN A 49 -7.95 -6.62 23.02
N PHE A 50 -7.21 -5.57 22.62
CA PHE A 50 -7.13 -5.12 21.23
C PHE A 50 -5.95 -5.74 20.44
N ARG A 51 -4.95 -6.33 21.11
CA ARG A 51 -3.80 -7.02 20.46
C ARG A 51 -4.14 -8.46 20.10
N THR A 52 -4.95 -8.62 19.06
CA THR A 52 -5.49 -9.93 18.68
C THR A 52 -4.87 -10.52 17.42
N VAL A 53 -4.07 -9.74 16.68
CA VAL A 53 -3.58 -10.11 15.35
C VAL A 53 -2.26 -10.89 15.46
N GLY A 54 -2.24 -12.11 14.94
CA GLY A 54 -1.00 -12.89 14.76
C GLY A 54 -0.32 -12.54 13.44
N TRP A 55 0.99 -12.77 13.31
CA TRP A 55 1.76 -12.46 12.10
C TRP A 55 1.18 -13.05 10.80
N PRO A 56 0.58 -14.27 10.74
CA PRO A 56 0.00 -14.77 9.49
C PRO A 56 -1.25 -13.98 9.07
N ARG A 57 -2.06 -13.54 10.05
CA ARG A 57 -3.23 -12.69 9.77
C ARG A 57 -2.78 -11.30 9.34
N ALA A 58 -1.71 -10.76 9.93
CA ALA A 58 -1.11 -9.50 9.49
C ALA A 58 -0.62 -9.59 8.03
N THR A 59 0.01 -10.70 7.62
CA THR A 59 0.41 -10.92 6.21
C THR A 59 -0.76 -10.78 5.26
N VAL A 60 -1.91 -11.35 5.58
CA VAL A 60 -3.11 -11.27 4.71
C VAL A 60 -3.65 -9.85 4.64
N ILE A 61 -3.66 -9.14 5.77
CA ILE A 61 -4.08 -7.74 5.80
C ILE A 61 -3.12 -6.88 4.95
N PHE A 62 -1.81 -7.09 5.08
CA PHE A 62 -0.80 -6.42 4.24
C PHE A 62 -0.98 -6.75 2.76
N LEU A 63 -1.20 -8.02 2.44
CA LEU A 63 -1.49 -8.47 1.07
C LEU A 63 -2.70 -7.75 0.52
N LYS A 64 -3.80 -7.61 1.26
CA LYS A 64 -4.96 -6.88 0.75
C LYS A 64 -4.72 -5.38 0.58
N ILE A 65 -3.95 -4.76 1.47
CA ILE A 65 -3.61 -3.32 1.39
C ILE A 65 -2.79 -3.04 0.11
N ILE A 66 -1.83 -3.92 -0.19
CA ILE A 66 -0.90 -3.74 -1.31
C ILE A 66 -1.45 -4.33 -2.61
N PHE A 67 -1.88 -5.60 -2.59
CA PHE A 67 -2.45 -6.31 -3.73
C PHE A 67 -3.89 -5.85 -4.00
N ALA A 68 -3.99 -4.66 -4.57
CA ALA A 68 -5.22 -3.94 -4.82
C ALA A 68 -5.23 -3.41 -6.25
N THR A 69 -5.23 -2.09 -6.44
CA THR A 69 -5.32 -1.44 -7.75
C THR A 69 -3.99 -1.44 -8.51
N GLY A 70 -2.85 -1.48 -7.82
CA GLY A 70 -1.52 -1.40 -8.43
C GLY A 70 -1.21 -2.50 -9.44
N VAL A 71 -1.59 -3.76 -9.17
CA VAL A 71 -1.37 -4.89 -10.10
C VAL A 71 -2.03 -4.69 -11.47
N LEU A 72 -3.05 -3.83 -11.52
CA LEU A 72 -3.84 -3.58 -12.72
C LEU A 72 -3.21 -2.54 -13.65
N SER A 73 -2.27 -1.73 -13.16
CA SER A 73 -1.60 -0.67 -13.93
C SER A 73 -0.18 -1.01 -14.34
N ILE A 74 0.49 -1.96 -13.66
CA ILE A 74 1.85 -2.39 -14.00
C ILE A 74 1.98 -2.90 -15.45
N PRO A 75 1.03 -3.69 -16.02
CA PRO A 75 1.15 -4.13 -17.41
C PRO A 75 1.20 -2.99 -18.43
N VAL A 76 0.50 -1.87 -18.16
CA VAL A 76 0.56 -0.66 -19.00
C VAL A 76 1.89 0.05 -18.81
N ALA A 77 2.44 0.09 -17.58
CA ALA A 77 3.79 0.62 -17.37
C ALA A 77 4.88 -0.20 -18.09
N MET A 78 4.69 -1.51 -18.24
CA MET A 78 5.59 -2.38 -19.01
C MET A 78 5.60 -2.05 -20.51
N SER A 79 4.47 -1.62 -21.09
CA SER A 79 4.45 -1.22 -22.50
C SER A 79 5.23 0.07 -22.77
N SER A 80 5.39 0.92 -21.75
CA SER A 80 6.24 2.11 -21.82
C SER A 80 7.72 1.81 -21.61
N LEU A 81 8.06 0.99 -20.60
CA LEU A 81 9.45 0.73 -20.20
C LEU A 81 10.11 -0.44 -20.95
N GLY A 82 9.32 -1.23 -21.67
CA GLY A 82 9.74 -2.52 -22.21
C GLY A 82 9.86 -3.60 -21.13
N ALA A 83 10.03 -4.85 -21.56
CA ALA A 83 9.97 -6.00 -20.67
C ALA A 83 11.11 -5.98 -19.63
N ILE A 84 12.33 -5.65 -20.07
CA ILE A 84 13.51 -5.63 -19.19
C ILE A 84 13.46 -4.41 -18.26
N GLY A 85 13.23 -3.21 -18.81
CA GLY A 85 13.19 -1.98 -18.02
C GLY A 85 12.06 -1.98 -16.98
N GLY A 86 10.88 -2.47 -17.38
CA GLY A 86 9.76 -2.63 -16.47
C GLY A 86 9.99 -3.73 -15.43
N ALA A 87 10.57 -4.89 -15.79
CA ALA A 87 10.90 -5.95 -14.82
C ALA A 87 11.90 -5.48 -13.76
N LEU A 88 12.97 -4.79 -14.19
CA LEU A 88 13.94 -4.17 -13.28
C LEU A 88 13.28 -3.13 -12.37
N SER A 89 12.33 -2.35 -12.91
CA SER A 89 11.56 -1.39 -12.11
C SER A 89 10.68 -2.09 -11.06
N VAL A 90 9.97 -3.17 -11.42
CA VAL A 90 9.15 -3.93 -10.47
C VAL A 90 10.00 -4.52 -9.34
N LEU A 91 11.13 -5.13 -9.68
CA LEU A 91 12.06 -5.70 -8.70
C LEU A 91 12.71 -4.62 -7.83
N GLY A 92 13.20 -3.55 -8.44
CA GLY A 92 13.87 -2.45 -7.76
C GLY A 92 12.94 -1.71 -6.80
N TRP A 93 11.76 -1.29 -7.26
CA TRP A 93 10.78 -0.63 -6.40
C TRP A 93 10.16 -1.57 -5.38
N GLY A 94 9.92 -2.84 -5.73
CA GLY A 94 9.45 -3.85 -4.77
C GLY A 94 10.44 -4.03 -3.62
N MET A 95 11.74 -4.14 -3.92
CA MET A 95 12.80 -4.23 -2.93
C MET A 95 12.92 -2.95 -2.09
N MET A 96 12.90 -1.78 -2.74
CA MET A 96 12.97 -0.48 -2.06
C MET A 96 11.79 -0.29 -1.10
N ASN A 97 10.56 -0.54 -1.55
CA ASN A 97 9.37 -0.42 -0.71
C ASN A 97 9.37 -1.42 0.45
N THR A 98 9.90 -2.63 0.24
CA THR A 98 10.09 -3.60 1.32
C THR A 98 11.07 -3.06 2.35
N TYR A 99 12.18 -2.49 1.87
CA TYR A 99 13.21 -1.91 2.72
C TYR A 99 12.69 -0.72 3.54
N THR A 100 12.04 0.23 2.89
CA THR A 100 11.52 1.42 3.59
C THR A 100 10.36 1.07 4.53
N ALA A 101 9.59 0.02 4.24
CA ALA A 101 8.60 -0.52 5.19
C ALA A 101 9.25 -1.14 6.43
N MET A 102 10.39 -1.84 6.28
CA MET A 102 11.14 -2.32 7.43
C MET A 102 11.62 -1.16 8.30
N VAL A 103 12.21 -0.13 7.68
CA VAL A 103 12.69 1.06 8.39
C VAL A 103 11.55 1.75 9.16
N GLN A 104 10.38 1.93 8.55
CA GLN A 104 9.21 2.50 9.22
C GLN A 104 8.75 1.64 10.42
N GLY A 105 8.67 0.32 10.25
CA GLY A 105 8.25 -0.58 11.32
C GLY A 105 9.26 -0.67 12.46
N ASP A 106 10.56 -0.63 12.15
CA ASP A 106 11.63 -0.59 13.14
C ASP A 106 11.62 0.72 13.92
N PHE A 107 11.49 1.86 13.22
CA PHE A 107 11.38 3.16 13.85
C PHE A 107 10.18 3.22 14.80
N ARG A 108 9.01 2.70 14.39
CA ARG A 108 7.83 2.59 15.26
C ARG A 108 8.07 1.69 16.48
N ASN A 109 8.84 0.60 16.34
CA ASN A 109 9.17 -0.28 17.45
C ASN A 109 10.17 0.36 18.43
N ASN A 110 11.05 1.23 17.94
CA ASN A 110 11.98 2.03 18.74
C ASN A 110 11.28 3.23 19.41
N HIS A 111 10.30 3.83 18.75
CA HIS A 111 9.53 5.01 19.21
C HIS A 111 8.07 4.65 19.40
N ARG A 112 7.75 3.95 20.50
CA ARG A 112 6.42 3.32 20.70
C ARG A 112 5.25 4.30 20.76
N HIS A 113 5.48 5.57 21.08
CA HIS A 113 4.48 6.64 21.03
C HIS A 113 4.07 7.02 19.59
N CYS A 114 4.78 6.55 18.57
CA CYS A 114 4.47 6.79 17.17
C CYS A 114 3.46 5.77 16.63
N HIS A 115 2.18 6.14 16.60
CA HIS A 115 1.11 5.27 16.12
C HIS A 115 0.72 5.52 14.66
N SER A 116 1.27 6.57 14.04
CA SER A 116 1.00 6.96 12.66
C SER A 116 2.25 7.48 11.97
N ILE A 117 2.23 7.50 10.63
CA ILE A 117 3.31 8.09 9.83
C ILE A 117 3.56 9.56 10.19
N ALA A 118 2.50 10.29 10.55
CA ALA A 118 2.59 11.68 10.96
C ALA A 118 3.25 11.83 12.33
N ASP A 119 3.01 10.90 13.27
CA ASP A 119 3.68 10.92 14.57
C ASP A 119 5.18 10.61 14.40
N MET A 120 5.55 9.70 13.51
CA MET A 120 6.98 9.47 13.16
C MET A 120 7.62 10.71 12.51
N ALA A 121 6.90 11.39 11.62
CA ALA A 121 7.38 12.65 11.03
C ALA A 121 7.51 13.76 12.09
N GLN A 122 6.65 13.78 13.11
CA GLN A 122 6.76 14.71 14.22
C GLN A 122 8.03 14.50 15.03
N GLU A 123 8.38 13.23 15.29
CA GLU A 123 9.56 12.87 16.07
C GLU A 123 10.84 13.42 15.42
N VAL A 124 10.97 13.31 14.09
CA VAL A 124 12.20 13.70 13.38
C VAL A 124 12.26 15.16 12.95
N GLY A 125 11.12 15.83 12.77
CA GLY A 125 11.05 17.16 12.16
C GLY A 125 10.08 18.15 12.82
N GLY A 126 9.43 17.76 13.93
CA GLY A 126 8.53 18.60 14.69
C GLY A 126 7.14 18.78 14.08
N TRP A 127 6.45 19.86 14.48
CA TRP A 127 5.05 20.06 14.13
C TRP A 127 4.82 20.24 12.61
N VAL A 128 5.68 20.98 11.92
CA VAL A 128 5.49 21.26 10.48
C VAL A 128 5.54 19.98 9.66
N THR A 129 6.50 19.10 9.92
CA THR A 129 6.61 17.81 9.23
C THR A 129 5.46 16.86 9.56
N LYS A 130 4.93 16.92 10.80
CA LYS A 130 3.71 16.20 11.19
C LYS A 130 2.53 16.60 10.29
N GLU A 131 2.32 17.91 10.09
CA GLU A 131 1.20 18.41 9.28
C GLU A 131 1.38 18.10 7.80
N ILE A 132 2.59 18.24 7.27
CA ILE A 132 2.89 17.87 5.88
C ILE A 132 2.66 16.36 5.67
N ALA A 133 3.23 15.51 6.52
CA ALA A 133 3.07 14.06 6.40
C ALA A 133 1.61 13.61 6.58
N GLY A 134 0.89 14.22 7.52
CA GLY A 134 -0.54 13.97 7.73
C GLY A 134 -1.40 14.40 6.53
N GLY A 135 -1.14 15.57 5.96
CA GLY A 135 -1.80 16.06 4.76
C GLY A 135 -1.55 15.16 3.56
N LEU A 136 -0.28 14.83 3.29
CA LEU A 136 0.11 13.89 2.23
C LEU A 136 -0.52 12.52 2.42
N PHE A 137 -0.63 12.02 3.66
CA PHE A 137 -1.26 10.74 3.96
C PHE A 137 -2.76 10.77 3.60
N ILE A 138 -3.48 11.82 4.00
CA ILE A 138 -4.91 11.97 3.65
C ILE A 138 -5.08 12.03 2.13
N ILE A 139 -4.30 12.89 1.45
CA ILE A 139 -4.37 13.05 -0.01
C ILE A 139 -4.05 11.72 -0.72
N ALA A 140 -3.03 10.98 -0.25
CA ALA A 140 -2.67 9.68 -0.82
C ALA A 140 -3.84 8.70 -0.83
N TYR A 141 -4.49 8.52 0.34
CA TYR A 141 -5.55 7.54 0.48
C TYR A 141 -6.87 7.99 -0.14
N VAL A 142 -7.12 9.30 -0.26
CA VAL A 142 -8.22 9.85 -1.07
C VAL A 142 -7.99 9.55 -2.55
N LEU A 143 -6.80 9.80 -3.09
CA LEU A 143 -6.49 9.46 -4.49
C LEU A 143 -6.52 7.95 -4.75
N CYS A 144 -5.99 7.13 -3.83
CA CYS A 144 -6.13 5.67 -3.92
C CYS A 144 -7.59 5.23 -3.89
N SER A 145 -8.42 5.83 -3.04
CA SER A 145 -9.87 5.58 -3.02
C SER A 145 -10.51 5.98 -4.35
N GLY A 146 -10.13 7.13 -4.90
CA GLY A 146 -10.52 7.57 -6.25
C GLY A 146 -10.16 6.55 -7.33
N SER A 147 -8.95 5.97 -7.27
CA SER A 147 -8.52 4.93 -8.23
C SER A 147 -9.40 3.67 -8.13
N GLY A 148 -9.79 3.31 -6.91
CA GLY A 148 -10.72 2.22 -6.65
C GLY A 148 -12.12 2.52 -7.17
N ILE A 149 -12.63 3.75 -6.98
CA ILE A 149 -13.91 4.21 -7.52
C ILE A 149 -13.90 4.15 -9.06
N VAL A 150 -12.82 4.62 -9.71
CA VAL A 150 -12.63 4.49 -11.16
C VAL A 150 -12.69 3.01 -11.55
N GLY A 151 -11.94 2.14 -10.89
CA GLY A 151 -11.94 0.70 -11.17
C GLY A 151 -13.32 0.04 -11.04
N VAL A 152 -14.09 0.40 -10.01
CA VAL A 152 -15.48 -0.08 -9.84
C VAL A 152 -16.38 0.48 -10.94
N SER A 153 -16.26 1.75 -11.31
CA SER A 153 -17.05 2.35 -12.40
C SER A 153 -16.79 1.66 -13.74
N ILE A 154 -15.52 1.34 -14.03
CA ILE A 154 -15.13 0.61 -15.25
C ILE A 154 -15.71 -0.80 -15.22
N GLY A 155 -15.69 -1.46 -14.07
CA GLY A 155 -16.32 -2.78 -13.92
C GLY A 155 -17.84 -2.75 -14.14
N LEU A 156 -18.53 -1.74 -13.61
CA LEU A 156 -19.97 -1.55 -13.84
C LEU A 156 -20.27 -1.25 -15.31
N ASN A 157 -19.47 -0.39 -15.96
CA ASN A 157 -19.57 -0.15 -17.40
C ASN A 157 -19.35 -1.43 -18.22
N ALA A 158 -18.33 -2.21 -17.90
CA ALA A 158 -18.02 -3.47 -18.58
C ALA A 158 -19.16 -4.49 -18.44
N LEU A 159 -19.71 -4.64 -17.23
CA LEU A 159 -20.80 -5.58 -16.93
C LEU A 159 -22.14 -5.16 -17.53
N SER A 160 -22.37 -3.87 -17.71
CA SER A 160 -23.62 -3.31 -18.23
C SER A 160 -23.55 -2.92 -19.71
N THR A 161 -22.42 -3.16 -20.39
CA THR A 161 -22.15 -2.65 -21.74
C THR A 161 -22.47 -1.15 -21.87
N HIS A 162 -22.02 -0.37 -20.88
CA HIS A 162 -22.24 1.07 -20.79
C HIS A 162 -23.73 1.49 -20.78
N ALA A 163 -24.57 0.83 -19.99
CA ALA A 163 -26.02 1.12 -19.95
C ALA A 163 -26.39 2.50 -19.36
N ALA A 164 -25.46 3.17 -18.69
CA ALA A 164 -25.64 4.51 -18.15
C ALA A 164 -24.32 5.30 -18.23
N CYS A 165 -24.44 6.63 -18.12
CA CYS A 165 -23.29 7.53 -18.10
C CYS A 165 -22.27 7.12 -17.04
N THR A 166 -20.99 7.12 -17.39
CA THR A 166 -19.87 6.76 -16.50
C THR A 166 -19.87 7.52 -15.17
N VAL A 167 -20.29 8.78 -15.18
CA VAL A 167 -20.41 9.60 -13.96
C VAL A 167 -21.43 9.00 -12.98
N TRP A 168 -22.55 8.44 -13.46
CA TRP A 168 -23.53 7.77 -12.62
C TRP A 168 -22.97 6.48 -12.01
N TRP A 169 -22.21 5.70 -12.78
CA TRP A 169 -21.54 4.50 -12.24
C TRP A 169 -20.49 4.84 -11.18
N ALA A 170 -19.70 5.90 -11.40
CA ALA A 170 -18.75 6.39 -10.41
C ALA A 170 -19.44 6.93 -9.16
N PHE A 171 -20.59 7.60 -9.30
CA PHE A 171 -21.39 8.06 -8.16
C PHE A 171 -21.92 6.88 -7.34
N LEU A 172 -22.51 5.88 -7.99
CA LEU A 172 -22.99 4.65 -7.33
C LEU A 172 -21.84 3.91 -6.64
N ALA A 173 -20.69 3.77 -7.32
CA ALA A 173 -19.48 3.20 -6.73
C ALA A 173 -19.07 3.97 -5.47
N THR A 174 -19.09 5.30 -5.50
CA THR A 174 -18.76 6.16 -4.35
C THR A 174 -19.72 5.94 -3.19
N MET A 175 -21.03 5.81 -3.45
CA MET A 175 -22.02 5.56 -2.40
C MET A 175 -21.79 4.20 -1.74
N VAL A 176 -21.55 3.15 -2.52
CA VAL A 176 -21.26 1.80 -2.00
C VAL A 176 -19.95 1.80 -1.21
N VAL A 177 -18.90 2.42 -1.75
CA VAL A 177 -17.58 2.52 -1.09
C VAL A 177 -17.68 3.31 0.22
N SER A 178 -18.39 4.44 0.24
CA SER A 178 -18.56 5.27 1.44
C SER A 178 -19.42 4.58 2.50
N ALA A 179 -20.49 3.89 2.09
CA ALA A 179 -21.34 3.12 3.00
C ALA A 179 -20.56 1.95 3.62
N THR A 180 -19.80 1.21 2.83
CA THR A 180 -18.99 0.09 3.34
C THR A 180 -17.80 0.57 4.18
N ALA A 181 -17.17 1.70 3.82
CA ALA A 181 -16.10 2.31 4.62
C ALA A 181 -16.59 2.84 5.97
N SER A 182 -17.89 3.14 6.10
CA SER A 182 -18.49 3.60 7.36
C SER A 182 -18.55 2.52 8.44
N VAL A 183 -18.26 1.25 8.12
CA VAL A 183 -18.18 0.16 9.10
C VAL A 183 -16.94 0.35 10.00
N ARG A 184 -17.17 0.64 11.28
CA ARG A 184 -16.13 1.12 12.22
C ARG A 184 -15.09 0.08 12.68
N LYS A 185 -15.42 -1.22 12.69
CA LYS A 185 -14.57 -2.25 13.34
C LYS A 185 -13.76 -3.06 12.34
N PHE A 186 -12.42 -2.93 12.38
CA PHE A 186 -11.48 -3.76 11.61
C PHE A 186 -11.67 -5.28 11.83
N HIS A 187 -12.08 -5.71 13.03
CA HIS A 187 -12.34 -7.12 13.30
C HIS A 187 -13.48 -7.69 12.42
N GLN A 188 -14.47 -6.88 12.06
CA GLN A 188 -15.53 -7.26 11.11
C GLN A 188 -15.06 -7.20 9.65
N ILE A 189 -13.96 -6.50 9.38
CA ILE A 189 -13.35 -6.34 8.05
C ILE A 189 -12.36 -7.48 7.74
N GLY A 190 -11.89 -8.23 8.75
CA GLY A 190 -10.95 -9.34 8.53
C GLY A 190 -11.41 -10.36 7.49
N TRP A 191 -12.67 -10.78 7.50
CA TRP A 191 -13.20 -11.68 6.47
C TRP A 191 -13.33 -10.97 5.10
N LEU A 192 -13.70 -9.69 5.09
CA LEU A 192 -13.77 -8.86 3.87
C LEU A 192 -12.40 -8.72 3.22
N THR A 193 -11.31 -8.65 4.00
CA THR A 193 -9.95 -8.61 3.43
C THR A 193 -9.61 -9.90 2.68
N TRP A 194 -10.02 -11.07 3.20
CA TRP A 194 -9.87 -12.35 2.52
C TRP A 194 -10.72 -12.42 1.25
N ALA A 195 -12.02 -12.12 1.37
CA ALA A 195 -12.92 -12.12 0.22
C ALA A 195 -12.45 -11.17 -0.87
N GLY A 196 -12.03 -9.96 -0.49
CA GLY A 196 -11.53 -8.95 -1.40
C GLY A 196 -10.15 -9.27 -2.00
N PHE A 197 -9.30 -10.04 -1.32
CA PHE A 197 -8.02 -10.49 -1.86
C PHE A 197 -8.23 -11.64 -2.85
N ILE A 198 -8.98 -12.67 -2.46
CA ILE A 198 -9.29 -13.82 -3.31
C ILE A 198 -10.01 -13.36 -4.59
N SER A 199 -10.99 -12.45 -4.45
CA SER A 199 -11.72 -11.86 -5.58
C SER A 199 -10.79 -11.20 -6.60
N ILE A 200 -9.93 -10.26 -6.17
CA ILE A 200 -9.07 -9.55 -7.13
C ILE A 200 -7.95 -10.45 -7.68
N PHE A 201 -7.40 -11.35 -6.86
CA PHE A 201 -6.38 -12.29 -7.29
C PHE A 201 -6.93 -13.25 -8.35
N ALA A 202 -8.12 -13.81 -8.13
CA ALA A 202 -8.79 -14.66 -9.12
C ALA A 202 -9.11 -13.89 -10.40
N ALA A 203 -9.62 -12.66 -10.31
CA ALA A 203 -9.91 -11.81 -11.46
C ALA A 203 -8.65 -11.53 -12.32
N VAL A 204 -7.53 -11.22 -11.68
CA VAL A 204 -6.24 -11.01 -12.37
C VAL A 204 -5.77 -12.31 -13.01
N LEU A 205 -5.85 -13.45 -12.31
CA LEU A 205 -5.42 -14.74 -12.83
C LEU A 205 -6.24 -15.18 -14.05
N ILE A 206 -7.56 -14.94 -14.03
CA ILE A 206 -8.44 -15.18 -15.19
C ILE A 206 -7.93 -14.43 -16.42
N VAL A 207 -7.60 -13.16 -16.27
CA VAL A 207 -7.13 -12.31 -17.39
C VAL A 207 -5.74 -12.74 -17.84
N VAL A 208 -4.83 -12.99 -16.92
CA VAL A 208 -3.46 -13.47 -17.21
C VAL A 208 -3.49 -14.77 -18.02
N ILE A 209 -4.35 -15.72 -17.67
CA ILE A 209 -4.50 -16.97 -18.43
C ILE A 209 -5.17 -16.69 -19.77
N ALA A 210 -6.27 -15.93 -19.78
CA ALA A 210 -7.06 -15.72 -20.99
C ALA A 210 -6.33 -14.94 -22.08
N VAL A 211 -5.45 -13.99 -21.75
CA VAL A 211 -4.64 -13.31 -22.80
C VAL A 211 -3.71 -14.28 -23.51
N THR A 212 -3.27 -15.38 -22.86
CA THR A 212 -2.39 -16.37 -23.48
C THR A 212 -3.09 -17.29 -24.47
N THR A 213 -4.43 -17.39 -24.39
CA THR A 213 -5.22 -18.25 -25.28
C THR A 213 -5.76 -17.52 -26.50
N ARG A 214 -5.46 -16.22 -26.63
CA ARG A 214 -5.88 -15.42 -27.79
C ARG A 214 -4.77 -15.34 -28.81
N ASP A 215 -5.13 -15.53 -30.08
CA ASP A 215 -4.21 -15.34 -31.21
C ASP A 215 -3.87 -13.87 -31.46
N ARG A 216 -4.74 -12.96 -31.00
CA ARG A 216 -4.62 -11.51 -31.18
C ARG A 216 -5.07 -10.73 -29.93
N PRO A 217 -4.37 -9.64 -29.55
CA PRO A 217 -4.84 -8.73 -28.51
C PRO A 217 -6.23 -8.20 -28.82
N ALA A 218 -7.09 -8.12 -27.80
CA ALA A 218 -8.48 -7.75 -28.01
C ALA A 218 -8.68 -6.30 -28.48
N ALA A 219 -7.78 -5.39 -28.11
CA ALA A 219 -7.84 -3.98 -28.50
C ALA A 219 -7.11 -3.68 -29.84
N ALA A 220 -6.40 -4.65 -30.42
CA ALA A 220 -5.81 -4.50 -31.74
C ALA A 220 -6.91 -4.51 -32.83
N PRO A 221 -6.65 -3.97 -34.05
CA PRO A 221 -7.61 -4.04 -35.15
C PRO A 221 -8.19 -5.45 -35.35
N ALA A 222 -9.43 -5.61 -35.83
CA ALA A 222 -10.01 -6.96 -35.94
C ALA A 222 -9.36 -7.80 -37.06
N THR A 223 -8.99 -7.16 -38.16
CA THR A 223 -8.38 -7.77 -39.36
C THR A 223 -7.10 -7.03 -39.75
N GLY A 224 -6.33 -7.59 -40.69
CA GLY A 224 -5.08 -7.01 -41.18
C GLY A 224 -3.89 -7.14 -40.24
N GLU A 225 -2.72 -6.70 -40.71
CA GLU A 225 -1.49 -6.66 -39.92
C GLU A 225 -1.60 -5.65 -38.79
N TYR A 226 -0.92 -5.94 -37.68
CA TYR A 226 -0.76 -5.00 -36.58
C TYR A 226 0.62 -5.17 -35.97
N ASP A 227 1.17 -4.08 -35.47
CA ASP A 227 2.34 -4.16 -34.60
C ASP A 227 1.87 -4.47 -33.17
N LEU A 228 2.39 -5.55 -32.59
CA LEU A 228 2.16 -5.87 -31.18
C LEU A 228 2.72 -4.77 -30.29
N GLY A 229 3.79 -4.07 -30.70
CA GLY A 229 4.47 -3.07 -29.87
C GLY A 229 5.17 -3.71 -28.68
N PHE A 230 5.63 -4.96 -28.81
CA PHE A 230 6.41 -5.63 -27.77
C PHE A 230 7.89 -5.32 -27.96
N TYR A 231 8.46 -4.62 -26.98
CA TYR A 231 9.88 -4.33 -26.91
C TYR A 231 10.50 -4.94 -25.65
N ALA A 232 11.61 -5.68 -25.83
CA ALA A 232 12.41 -6.16 -24.71
C ALA A 232 13.08 -4.98 -23.99
N VAL A 233 13.65 -4.05 -24.76
CA VAL A 233 14.21 -2.78 -24.29
C VAL A 233 13.51 -1.66 -25.03
N ALA A 234 12.84 -0.78 -24.30
CA ALA A 234 12.17 0.41 -24.85
C ALA A 234 12.96 1.68 -24.51
N TYR A 235 12.67 2.75 -25.25
CA TYR A 235 13.30 4.07 -25.09
C TYR A 235 12.21 5.13 -24.89
N PRO A 236 11.53 5.15 -23.72
CA PRO A 236 10.47 6.11 -23.46
C PRO A 236 11.02 7.53 -23.35
N SER A 237 10.16 8.52 -23.54
CA SER A 237 10.44 9.89 -23.14
C SER A 237 10.66 9.98 -21.63
N PHE A 238 11.24 11.08 -21.15
CA PHE A 238 11.38 11.30 -19.72
C PHE A 238 10.02 11.27 -18.99
N ALA A 239 9.01 11.96 -19.52
CA ALA A 239 7.68 12.02 -18.93
C ALA A 239 7.03 10.63 -18.84
N THR A 240 6.97 9.90 -19.95
CA THR A 240 6.38 8.57 -20.02
C THR A 240 7.12 7.58 -19.10
N GLY A 241 8.47 7.64 -19.09
CA GLY A 241 9.30 6.84 -18.21
C GLY A 241 9.06 7.12 -16.73
N MET A 242 8.89 8.40 -16.36
CA MET A 242 8.58 8.81 -15.00
C MET A 242 7.17 8.39 -14.57
N VAL A 243 6.15 8.48 -15.43
CA VAL A 243 4.79 8.01 -15.14
C VAL A 243 4.76 6.49 -14.92
N ALA A 244 5.43 5.73 -15.78
CA ALA A 244 5.54 4.27 -15.65
C ALA A 244 6.29 3.89 -14.36
N THR A 245 7.41 4.56 -14.07
CA THR A 245 8.18 4.39 -12.83
C THR A 245 7.32 4.66 -11.60
N CYS A 246 6.58 5.77 -11.56
CA CYS A 246 5.71 6.13 -10.44
C CYS A 246 4.56 5.14 -10.27
N THR A 247 3.99 4.65 -11.37
CA THR A 247 2.93 3.63 -11.36
C THR A 247 3.41 2.31 -10.76
N ILE A 248 4.61 1.87 -11.11
CA ILE A 248 5.20 0.65 -10.54
C ILE A 248 5.55 0.88 -9.06
N PHE A 249 6.18 2.01 -8.74
CA PHE A 249 6.56 2.38 -7.37
C PHE A 249 5.35 2.38 -6.42
N VAL A 250 4.28 3.09 -6.79
CA VAL A 250 3.12 3.25 -5.90
C VAL A 250 2.36 1.94 -5.68
N SER A 251 2.45 1.00 -6.63
CA SER A 251 1.76 -0.29 -6.56
C SER A 251 2.12 -1.09 -5.30
N SER A 252 3.26 -0.79 -4.66
CA SER A 252 3.63 -1.39 -3.37
C SER A 252 4.09 -0.39 -2.29
N ALA A 253 3.83 0.90 -2.48
CA ALA A 253 4.28 1.96 -1.56
C ALA A 253 3.31 2.25 -0.39
N GLY A 254 2.14 1.59 -0.34
CA GLY A 254 1.10 1.75 0.68
C GLY A 254 1.46 1.25 2.10
N THR A 255 2.75 1.17 2.43
CA THR A 255 3.29 0.52 3.63
C THR A 255 3.01 1.31 4.90
N SER A 256 2.69 2.60 4.80
CA SER A 256 2.26 3.43 5.92
C SER A 256 0.96 2.93 6.58
N ALA A 257 0.09 2.24 5.84
CA ALA A 257 -1.10 1.58 6.38
C ALA A 257 -0.79 0.29 7.17
N PHE A 258 0.47 -0.14 7.23
CA PHE A 258 0.86 -1.27 8.06
C PHE A 258 0.96 -0.89 9.54
N LEU A 259 1.27 0.37 9.86
CA LEU A 259 1.50 0.82 11.25
C LEU A 259 0.32 0.56 12.20
N PRO A 260 -0.95 0.81 11.81
CA PRO A 260 -2.10 0.47 12.65
C PRO A 260 -2.20 -1.04 12.88
N VAL A 261 -1.95 -1.86 11.85
CA VAL A 261 -1.97 -3.33 11.95
C VAL A 261 -0.86 -3.81 12.88
N ILE A 262 0.35 -3.28 12.77
CA ILE A 262 1.49 -3.59 13.65
C ILE A 262 1.13 -3.30 15.11
N SER A 263 0.39 -2.22 15.36
CA SER A 263 -0.06 -1.86 16.72
C SER A 263 -1.15 -2.78 17.29
N GLU A 264 -1.87 -3.51 16.43
CA GLU A 264 -2.85 -4.53 16.82
C GLU A 264 -2.26 -5.96 16.86
N MET A 265 -0.97 -6.11 16.54
CA MET A 265 -0.29 -7.42 16.60
C MET A 265 -0.02 -7.84 18.04
N LYS A 266 -0.20 -9.14 18.31
CA LYS A 266 0.19 -9.77 19.59
C LYS A 266 1.66 -9.53 19.93
N ASN A 267 2.51 -9.62 18.92
CA ASN A 267 3.93 -9.30 19.03
C ASN A 267 4.32 -8.39 17.85
N PRO A 268 4.41 -7.06 18.07
CA PRO A 268 4.79 -6.11 17.01
C PRO A 268 6.14 -6.40 16.36
N ARG A 269 7.08 -7.05 17.06
CA ARG A 269 8.40 -7.41 16.50
C ARG A 269 8.32 -8.49 15.41
N ASP A 270 7.26 -9.30 15.41
CA ASP A 270 7.05 -10.30 14.36
C ASP A 270 6.57 -9.69 13.03
N PHE A 271 6.35 -8.36 12.95
CA PHE A 271 5.88 -7.71 11.72
C PHE A 271 6.80 -7.98 10.52
N ARG A 272 8.11 -8.10 10.72
CA ARG A 272 9.08 -8.37 9.64
C ARG A 272 8.75 -9.68 8.91
N LYS A 273 8.32 -10.72 9.64
CA LYS A 273 7.90 -12.01 9.04
C LYS A 273 6.70 -11.81 8.10
N ALA A 274 5.72 -11.02 8.56
CA ALA A 274 4.54 -10.70 7.77
C ALA A 274 4.88 -9.82 6.55
N LEU A 275 5.76 -8.83 6.74
CA LEU A 275 6.22 -7.92 5.70
C LEU A 275 6.97 -8.67 4.59
N PHE A 276 7.98 -9.47 4.94
CA PHE A 276 8.77 -10.19 3.93
C PHE A 276 7.93 -11.18 3.14
N LEU A 277 7.05 -11.94 3.80
CA LEU A 277 6.16 -12.88 3.11
C LEU A 277 5.19 -12.13 2.19
N CYS A 278 4.56 -11.05 2.66
CA CYS A 278 3.67 -10.24 1.85
C CYS A 278 4.38 -9.66 0.63
N MET A 279 5.49 -8.96 0.83
CA MET A 279 6.18 -8.25 -0.26
C MET A 279 6.84 -9.20 -1.26
N SER A 280 7.30 -10.37 -0.82
CA SER A 280 7.80 -11.40 -1.73
C SER A 280 6.70 -11.93 -2.64
N LEU A 281 5.53 -12.24 -2.08
CA LEU A 281 4.36 -12.69 -2.87
C LEU A 281 3.86 -11.60 -3.82
N VAL A 282 3.76 -10.37 -3.35
CA VAL A 282 3.36 -9.21 -4.17
C VAL A 282 4.32 -9.01 -5.34
N THR A 283 5.63 -8.94 -5.07
CA THR A 283 6.63 -8.66 -6.10
C THR A 283 6.68 -9.79 -7.13
N ALA A 284 6.63 -11.04 -6.68
CA ALA A 284 6.59 -12.20 -7.57
C ALA A 284 5.34 -12.19 -8.47
N ALA A 285 4.16 -11.94 -7.89
CA ALA A 285 2.91 -11.86 -8.64
C ALA A 285 2.90 -10.68 -9.63
N TYR A 286 3.36 -9.51 -9.20
CA TYR A 286 3.41 -8.32 -10.04
C TYR A 286 4.33 -8.53 -11.24
N LEU A 287 5.52 -9.09 -11.01
CA LEU A 287 6.47 -9.39 -12.08
C LEU A 287 5.91 -10.42 -13.04
N ALA A 288 5.42 -11.56 -12.54
CA ALA A 288 4.91 -12.64 -13.37
C ALA A 288 3.69 -12.21 -14.20
N PHE A 289 2.68 -11.61 -13.56
CA PHE A 289 1.44 -11.23 -14.23
C PHE A 289 1.66 -10.13 -15.26
N SER A 290 2.49 -9.13 -14.94
CA SER A 290 2.74 -8.04 -15.89
C SER A 290 3.58 -8.45 -17.08
N LEU A 291 4.58 -9.33 -16.90
CA LEU A 291 5.35 -9.88 -18.02
C LEU A 291 4.46 -10.71 -18.97
N VAL A 292 3.58 -11.54 -18.41
CA VAL A 292 2.63 -12.32 -19.23
C VAL A 292 1.67 -11.39 -19.95
N VAL A 293 0.99 -10.47 -19.27
CA VAL A 293 0.05 -9.58 -19.95
C VAL A 293 0.76 -8.73 -21.02
N TYR A 294 1.94 -8.20 -20.74
CA TYR A 294 2.68 -7.41 -21.72
C TYR A 294 3.20 -8.25 -22.91
N ARG A 295 3.64 -9.49 -22.69
CA ARG A 295 4.12 -10.35 -23.78
C ARG A 295 3.05 -10.71 -24.81
N TRP A 296 1.79 -10.82 -24.38
CA TRP A 296 0.66 -11.19 -25.26
C TRP A 296 -0.18 -10.00 -25.72
N CYS A 297 -0.20 -8.88 -24.99
CA CYS A 297 -0.96 -7.69 -25.39
C CYS A 297 -0.09 -6.57 -25.98
N GLY A 298 1.21 -6.48 -25.62
CA GLY A 298 2.12 -5.44 -26.08
C GLY A 298 1.62 -4.03 -25.77
N GLN A 299 1.50 -3.16 -26.79
CA GLN A 299 0.94 -1.81 -26.64
C GLN A 299 -0.57 -1.78 -26.43
N TRP A 300 -1.27 -2.90 -26.70
CA TRP A 300 -2.73 -3.01 -26.67
C TRP A 300 -3.30 -3.41 -25.30
N VAL A 301 -2.52 -3.25 -24.23
CA VAL A 301 -2.94 -3.52 -22.86
C VAL A 301 -4.00 -2.51 -22.44
N ALA A 302 -5.12 -2.99 -21.89
CA ALA A 302 -6.15 -2.10 -21.34
C ALA A 302 -5.69 -1.47 -20.02
N SER A 303 -6.19 -0.26 -19.71
CA SER A 303 -6.00 0.37 -18.41
C SER A 303 -7.36 0.56 -17.72
N PRO A 304 -7.68 -0.17 -16.64
CA PRO A 304 -6.92 -1.23 -15.99
C PRO A 304 -6.80 -2.52 -16.80
N SER A 305 -5.78 -3.33 -16.50
CA SER A 305 -5.43 -4.52 -17.29
C SER A 305 -6.50 -5.61 -17.34
N LEU A 306 -7.51 -5.59 -16.46
CA LEU A 306 -8.64 -6.54 -16.51
C LEU A 306 -9.39 -6.52 -17.85
N GLY A 307 -9.35 -5.39 -18.56
CA GLY A 307 -10.00 -5.25 -19.87
C GLY A 307 -9.30 -5.94 -21.04
N SER A 308 -8.10 -6.50 -20.85
CA SER A 308 -7.20 -6.85 -21.96
C SER A 308 -7.59 -8.13 -22.73
N ALA A 309 -8.44 -8.98 -22.16
CA ALA A 309 -8.74 -10.32 -22.70
C ALA A 309 -10.03 -10.39 -23.56
N GLY A 310 -10.59 -9.25 -23.95
CA GLY A 310 -11.81 -9.15 -24.79
C GLY A 310 -13.11 -9.18 -23.98
N GLN A 311 -14.24 -8.88 -24.64
CA GLN A 311 -15.50 -8.52 -23.96
C GLN A 311 -15.99 -9.57 -22.95
N THR A 312 -16.12 -10.84 -23.35
CA THR A 312 -16.62 -11.90 -22.45
C THR A 312 -15.73 -12.10 -21.23
N VAL A 313 -14.42 -12.20 -21.42
CA VAL A 313 -13.48 -12.39 -20.32
C VAL A 313 -13.41 -11.15 -19.44
N LYS A 314 -13.48 -9.95 -20.03
CA LYS A 314 -13.56 -8.67 -19.32
C LYS A 314 -14.77 -8.67 -18.37
N MET A 315 -15.95 -9.05 -18.84
CA MET A 315 -17.15 -9.16 -18.00
C MET A 315 -16.97 -10.16 -16.85
N VAL A 316 -16.42 -11.35 -17.13
CA VAL A 316 -16.13 -12.36 -16.10
C VAL A 316 -15.12 -11.84 -15.07
N ALA A 317 -14.03 -11.25 -15.53
CA ALA A 317 -12.95 -10.75 -14.68
C ALA A 317 -13.42 -9.59 -13.80
N TYR A 318 -14.14 -8.60 -14.36
CA TYR A 318 -14.73 -7.52 -13.56
C TYR A 318 -15.84 -8.02 -12.65
N GLY A 319 -16.67 -8.97 -13.07
CA GLY A 319 -17.70 -9.58 -12.22
C GLY A 319 -17.10 -10.27 -10.99
N VAL A 320 -16.07 -11.10 -11.19
CA VAL A 320 -15.34 -11.76 -10.09
C VAL A 320 -14.56 -10.75 -9.25
N GLY A 321 -13.95 -9.75 -9.88
CA GLY A 321 -13.09 -8.75 -9.24
C GLY A 321 -13.82 -7.60 -8.54
N LEU A 322 -15.13 -7.42 -8.78
CA LEU A 322 -15.90 -6.26 -8.30
C LEU A 322 -15.85 -6.13 -6.78
N VAL A 323 -15.99 -7.25 -6.06
CA VAL A 323 -15.89 -7.29 -4.59
C VAL A 323 -14.50 -6.83 -4.15
N GLY A 324 -13.44 -7.33 -4.79
CA GLY A 324 -12.07 -6.95 -4.50
C GLY A 324 -11.80 -5.47 -4.71
N LEU A 325 -12.33 -4.89 -5.80
CA LEU A 325 -12.22 -3.46 -6.11
C LEU A 325 -12.94 -2.58 -5.08
N ILE A 326 -14.19 -2.93 -4.73
CA ILE A 326 -14.98 -2.21 -3.71
C ILE A 326 -14.27 -2.27 -2.36
N VAL A 327 -13.82 -3.45 -1.93
CA VAL A 327 -13.12 -3.61 -0.65
C VAL A 327 -11.81 -2.80 -0.63
N SER A 328 -11.05 -2.77 -1.73
CA SER A 328 -9.83 -1.95 -1.81
C SER A 328 -10.14 -0.45 -1.65
N ALA A 329 -11.10 0.07 -2.41
CA ALA A 329 -11.52 1.48 -2.34
C ALA A 329 -12.03 1.85 -0.93
N CYS A 330 -12.79 0.94 -0.32
CA CYS A 330 -13.32 1.06 1.04
C CYS A 330 -12.19 1.14 2.08
N LEU A 331 -11.21 0.24 2.01
CA LEU A 331 -10.06 0.25 2.94
C LEU A 331 -9.28 1.56 2.85
N TYR A 332 -9.03 2.06 1.65
CA TYR A 332 -8.33 3.33 1.46
C TYR A 332 -9.11 4.51 2.05
N LEU A 333 -10.40 4.60 1.75
CA LEU A 333 -11.26 5.65 2.29
C LEU A 333 -11.35 5.58 3.82
N HIS A 334 -11.52 4.37 4.36
CA HIS A 334 -11.59 4.12 5.79
C HIS A 334 -10.31 4.53 6.52
N VAL A 335 -9.13 4.23 5.96
CA VAL A 335 -7.83 4.60 6.54
C VAL A 335 -7.68 6.13 6.62
N ALA A 336 -8.03 6.85 5.55
CA ALA A 336 -8.02 8.32 5.56
C ALA A 336 -9.02 8.90 6.58
N ALA A 337 -10.26 8.40 6.56
CA ALA A 337 -11.32 8.85 7.46
C ALA A 337 -10.97 8.59 8.93
N LYS A 338 -10.42 7.42 9.26
CA LYS A 338 -9.96 7.07 10.62
C LYS A 338 -8.84 7.96 11.09
N TYR A 339 -7.88 8.30 10.23
CA TYR A 339 -6.81 9.24 10.59
C TYR A 339 -7.37 10.61 10.96
N CYS A 340 -8.24 11.18 10.11
CA CYS A 340 -8.90 12.46 10.41
C CYS A 340 -9.77 12.38 11.68
N PHE A 341 -10.51 11.29 11.85
CA PHE A 341 -11.42 11.08 12.97
C PHE A 341 -10.68 11.05 14.31
N VAL A 342 -9.61 10.26 14.40
CA VAL A 342 -8.75 10.19 15.59
C VAL A 342 -8.09 11.53 15.88
N ARG A 343 -7.73 12.29 14.85
CA ARG A 343 -7.10 13.61 14.98
C ARG A 343 -8.08 14.68 15.49
N VAL A 344 -9.30 14.74 14.94
CA VAL A 344 -10.34 15.72 15.31
C VAL A 344 -10.90 15.45 16.71
N LEU A 345 -11.20 14.19 17.03
CA LEU A 345 -11.79 13.84 18.32
C LEU A 345 -10.76 13.44 19.38
N ARG A 346 -9.46 13.59 19.10
CA ARG A 346 -8.40 13.25 20.05
C ARG A 346 -8.63 13.98 21.36
N ARG A 347 -8.50 13.25 22.48
CA ARG A 347 -8.68 13.78 23.85
C ARG A 347 -10.12 14.22 24.19
N THR A 348 -11.11 13.81 23.40
CA THR A 348 -12.53 14.01 23.72
C THR A 348 -13.18 12.68 24.09
N ARG A 349 -14.22 12.71 24.96
CA ARG A 349 -15.03 11.52 25.26
C ARG A 349 -15.71 10.93 24.01
N HIS A 350 -15.99 11.77 23.02
CA HIS A 350 -16.66 11.41 21.77
C HIS A 350 -15.86 10.41 20.94
N LEU A 351 -14.54 10.29 21.13
CA LEU A 351 -13.73 9.32 20.39
C LEU A 351 -14.11 7.87 20.75
N GLN A 352 -14.41 7.61 22.02
CA GLN A 352 -14.65 6.26 22.56
C GLN A 352 -16.12 5.99 22.91
N GLU A 353 -16.96 7.02 23.01
CA GLU A 353 -18.39 6.91 23.31
C GLU A 353 -19.27 7.08 22.06
N ASN A 354 -20.35 6.30 21.94
CA ASN A 354 -21.33 6.36 20.84
C ASN A 354 -22.25 7.61 20.94
N THR A 355 -21.66 8.79 20.88
CA THR A 355 -22.38 10.08 20.92
C THR A 355 -22.84 10.54 19.53
N ILE A 356 -23.74 11.52 19.46
CA ILE A 356 -24.13 12.13 18.18
C ILE A 356 -22.90 12.75 17.49
N THR A 357 -22.05 13.47 18.24
CA THR A 357 -20.79 14.03 17.73
C THR A 357 -19.88 12.97 17.14
N HIS A 358 -19.78 11.79 17.77
CA HIS A 358 -19.02 10.66 17.24
C HIS A 358 -19.54 10.26 15.84
N TRP A 359 -20.84 10.01 15.73
CA TRP A 359 -21.45 9.53 14.49
C TRP A 359 -21.44 10.58 13.38
N VAL A 360 -21.78 11.83 13.69
CA VAL A 360 -21.75 12.94 12.73
C VAL A 360 -20.33 13.17 12.22
N THR A 361 -19.32 13.16 13.09
CA THR A 361 -17.92 13.32 12.68
C THR A 361 -17.45 12.14 11.84
N TRP A 362 -17.76 10.90 12.25
CA TRP A 362 -17.36 9.69 11.53
C TRP A 362 -17.98 9.60 10.13
N LEU A 363 -19.30 9.74 10.03
CA LEU A 363 -20.01 9.69 8.75
C LEU A 363 -19.68 10.91 7.89
N GLY A 364 -19.59 12.10 8.49
CA GLY A 364 -19.21 13.33 7.80
C GLY A 364 -17.81 13.23 7.17
N LEU A 365 -16.83 12.68 7.89
CA LEU A 365 -15.49 12.44 7.32
C LEU A 365 -15.52 11.37 6.22
N THR A 366 -16.24 10.27 6.42
CA THR A 366 -16.27 9.17 5.45
C THR A 366 -16.93 9.61 4.13
N PHE A 367 -18.12 10.20 4.19
CA PHE A 367 -18.83 10.70 2.99
C PHE A 367 -18.17 11.95 2.42
N GLY A 368 -17.62 12.83 3.24
CA GLY A 368 -16.91 14.03 2.78
C GLY A 368 -15.63 13.69 2.01
N LEU A 369 -14.79 12.80 2.55
CA LEU A 369 -13.62 12.30 1.84
C LEU A 369 -14.00 11.44 0.63
N GLY A 370 -15.09 10.67 0.71
CA GLY A 370 -15.61 9.89 -0.42
C GLY A 370 -16.07 10.79 -1.58
N ALA A 371 -16.75 11.89 -1.28
CA ALA A 371 -17.12 12.90 -2.27
C ALA A 371 -15.90 13.56 -2.91
N LEU A 372 -14.85 13.86 -2.14
CA LEU A 372 -13.59 14.36 -2.68
C LEU A 372 -12.92 13.33 -3.61
N SER A 373 -12.88 12.06 -3.21
CA SER A 373 -12.37 10.97 -4.05
C SER A 373 -13.14 10.84 -5.36
N PHE A 374 -14.47 11.01 -5.33
CA PHE A 374 -15.32 11.00 -6.53
C PHE A 374 -14.98 12.16 -7.49
N VAL A 375 -14.84 13.38 -6.96
CA VAL A 375 -14.47 14.54 -7.79
C VAL A 375 -13.13 14.32 -8.46
N LEU A 376 -12.13 13.81 -7.72
CA LEU A 376 -10.80 13.53 -8.27
C LEU A 376 -10.84 12.39 -9.30
N ALA A 377 -11.61 11.32 -9.04
CA ALA A 377 -11.81 10.22 -9.97
C ALA A 377 -12.40 10.67 -11.31
N MET A 378 -13.32 11.65 -11.31
CA MET A 378 -13.98 12.16 -12.52
C MET A 378 -13.22 13.31 -13.19
N ALA A 379 -12.37 14.01 -12.44
CA ALA A 379 -11.49 15.06 -12.99
C ALA A 379 -10.32 14.47 -13.78
N ILE A 380 -9.78 13.33 -13.33
CA ILE A 380 -8.69 12.60 -13.99
C ILE A 380 -9.18 11.16 -14.25
N PRO A 381 -10.05 10.93 -15.24
CA PRO A 381 -10.70 9.64 -15.47
C PRO A 381 -9.75 8.59 -16.10
N ILE A 382 -8.43 8.79 -16.02
CA ILE A 382 -7.42 7.82 -16.42
C ILE A 382 -6.80 7.19 -15.18
N PHE A 383 -7.08 5.90 -15.01
CA PHE A 383 -6.66 5.10 -13.86
C PHE A 383 -5.14 5.17 -13.62
N GLN A 384 -4.33 5.03 -14.68
CA GLN A 384 -2.86 5.05 -14.57
C GLN A 384 -2.34 6.41 -14.09
N TYR A 385 -2.85 7.52 -14.63
CA TYR A 385 -2.41 8.86 -14.25
C TYR A 385 -2.75 9.18 -12.80
N LEU A 386 -3.94 8.79 -12.33
CA LEU A 386 -4.31 8.96 -10.92
C LEU A 386 -3.37 8.19 -9.98
N ILE A 387 -3.03 6.95 -10.34
CA ILE A 387 -2.10 6.10 -9.61
C ILE A 387 -0.68 6.72 -9.59
N ALA A 388 -0.16 7.12 -10.76
CA ALA A 388 1.15 7.76 -10.88
C ALA A 388 1.23 9.10 -10.12
N LEU A 389 0.16 9.90 -10.13
CA LEU A 389 0.07 11.15 -9.37
C LEU A 389 0.14 10.90 -7.86
N THR A 390 -0.56 9.87 -7.39
CA THR A 390 -0.53 9.44 -5.99
C THR A 390 0.89 9.01 -5.59
N GLY A 391 1.55 8.26 -6.46
CA GLY A 391 2.93 7.80 -6.29
C GLY A 391 3.91 8.96 -6.13
N SER A 392 3.89 9.89 -7.08
CA SER A 392 4.82 11.02 -7.12
C SER A 392 4.57 12.03 -6.00
N ILE A 393 3.38 12.61 -5.90
CA ILE A 393 3.11 13.69 -4.94
C ILE A 393 3.11 13.19 -3.50
N CYS A 394 2.53 12.01 -3.24
CA CYS A 394 2.26 11.58 -1.88
C CYS A 394 3.20 10.48 -1.39
N PHE A 395 3.32 9.37 -2.13
CA PHE A 395 4.12 8.25 -1.64
C PHE A 395 5.62 8.44 -1.79
N ALA A 396 6.12 9.21 -2.76
CA ALA A 396 7.56 9.48 -2.85
C ALA A 396 8.12 10.19 -1.60
N PRO A 397 7.50 11.27 -1.08
CA PRO A 397 7.94 11.84 0.19
C PRO A 397 7.66 10.91 1.38
N LEU A 398 6.51 10.23 1.43
CA LEU A 398 6.12 9.41 2.60
C LEU A 398 6.84 8.05 2.71
N ALA A 399 7.18 7.42 1.58
CA ALA A 399 7.69 6.05 1.51
C ALA A 399 9.14 5.97 1.02
N ILE A 400 9.73 7.07 0.52
CA ILE A 400 11.16 7.14 0.18
C ILE A 400 11.88 8.15 1.08
N SER A 401 11.46 9.42 1.04
CA SER A 401 12.19 10.49 1.74
C SER A 401 12.11 10.36 3.26
N LEU A 402 10.88 10.23 3.78
CA LEU A 402 10.64 10.13 5.21
C LEU A 402 11.36 8.92 5.83
N PRO A 403 11.27 7.68 5.29
CA PRO A 403 12.02 6.55 5.84
C PRO A 403 13.53 6.76 5.85
N GLY A 404 14.11 7.39 4.83
CA GLY A 404 15.53 7.78 4.85
C GLY A 404 15.86 8.69 6.03
N TRP A 405 15.01 9.68 6.31
CA TRP A 405 15.16 10.57 7.45
C TRP A 405 14.95 9.86 8.80
N LEU A 406 13.92 9.00 8.91
CA LEU A 406 13.67 8.19 10.10
C LEU A 406 14.90 7.37 10.48
N TRP A 407 15.54 6.72 9.51
CA TRP A 407 16.72 5.91 9.78
C TRP A 407 17.92 6.75 10.24
N ILE A 408 18.15 7.91 9.61
CA ILE A 408 19.23 8.84 9.96
C ILE A 408 19.07 9.37 11.39
N TYR A 409 17.83 9.62 11.83
CA TYR A 409 17.54 10.08 13.18
C TYR A 409 18.07 9.09 14.23
N ASP A 410 17.77 7.81 14.07
CA ASP A 410 18.20 6.73 14.99
C ASP A 410 19.71 6.46 14.91
N HIS A 411 20.35 6.73 13.76
CA HIS A 411 21.73 6.33 13.48
C HIS A 411 22.66 7.51 13.18
N LYS A 412 22.39 8.69 13.73
CA LYS A 412 23.15 9.93 13.44
C LYS A 412 24.66 9.81 13.65
N SER A 413 25.10 8.98 14.61
CA SER A 413 26.52 8.75 14.89
C SER A 413 27.26 8.03 13.75
N TRP A 414 26.55 7.32 12.87
CA TRP A 414 27.14 6.50 11.81
C TRP A 414 27.81 7.32 10.70
N TYR A 415 27.53 8.62 10.60
CA TYR A 415 28.27 9.56 9.76
C TYR A 415 29.78 9.58 10.10
N LYS A 416 30.16 9.35 11.36
CA LYS A 416 31.57 9.25 11.81
C LYS A 416 32.02 7.81 12.08
N GLY A 417 31.24 6.84 11.62
CA GLY A 417 31.46 5.42 11.89
C GLY A 417 32.50 4.78 10.96
N SER A 418 32.53 3.44 10.95
CA SER A 418 33.30 2.67 9.98
C SER A 418 32.84 2.92 8.54
N ALA A 419 33.63 2.51 7.54
CA ALA A 419 33.28 2.68 6.13
C ALA A 419 31.88 2.10 5.78
N LEU A 420 31.51 0.96 6.36
CA LEU A 420 30.19 0.35 6.17
C LEU A 420 29.07 1.19 6.82
N GLN A 421 29.31 1.74 8.00
CA GLN A 421 28.36 2.62 8.68
C GLN A 421 28.13 3.91 7.89
N GLN A 422 29.21 4.51 7.38
CA GLN A 422 29.14 5.69 6.51
C GLN A 422 28.42 5.40 5.20
N ALA A 423 28.73 4.27 4.54
CA ALA A 423 28.03 3.87 3.31
C ALA A 423 26.52 3.72 3.55
N THR A 424 26.13 3.08 4.66
CA THR A 424 24.72 2.93 5.04
C THR A 424 24.07 4.28 5.34
N PHE A 425 24.77 5.18 6.04
CA PHE A 425 24.29 6.52 6.33
C PHE A 425 24.03 7.32 5.04
N TRP A 426 24.99 7.34 4.12
CA TRP A 426 24.87 8.05 2.85
C TRP A 426 23.80 7.46 1.92
N PHE A 427 23.60 6.15 1.95
CA PHE A 427 22.48 5.51 1.26
C PHE A 427 21.13 6.04 1.74
N HIS A 428 20.91 6.12 3.06
CA HIS A 428 19.67 6.69 3.60
C HIS A 428 19.54 8.19 3.35
N ALA A 429 20.67 8.91 3.39
CA ALA A 429 20.70 10.33 3.04
C ALA A 429 20.32 10.55 1.57
N PHE A 430 20.68 9.62 0.67
CA PHE A 430 20.31 9.64 -0.74
C PHE A 430 18.82 9.35 -0.99
N LEU A 431 18.12 8.63 -0.11
CA LEU A 431 16.68 8.39 -0.25
C LEU A 431 15.86 9.70 -0.21
N ILE A 432 16.33 10.71 0.51
CA ILE A 432 15.67 12.02 0.59
C ILE A 432 15.64 12.73 -0.79
N PRO A 433 16.78 13.04 -1.44
CA PRO A 433 16.78 13.63 -2.77
C PRO A 433 16.18 12.69 -3.82
N LEU A 434 16.28 11.37 -3.67
CA LEU A 434 15.58 10.43 -4.56
C LEU A 434 14.06 10.61 -4.49
N GLY A 435 13.49 10.65 -3.29
CA GLY A 435 12.05 10.86 -3.14
C GLY A 435 11.60 12.24 -3.65
N LEU A 436 12.42 13.29 -3.47
CA LEU A 436 12.16 14.61 -4.07
C LEU A 436 12.25 14.58 -5.61
N PHE A 437 13.19 13.83 -6.17
CA PHE A 437 13.30 13.63 -7.62
C PHE A 437 12.06 12.92 -8.19
N ILE A 438 11.60 11.84 -7.54
CA ILE A 438 10.37 11.15 -7.95
C ILE A 438 9.14 12.06 -7.79
N LEU A 439 9.09 12.88 -6.73
CA LEU A 439 8.02 13.88 -6.56
C LEU A 439 8.01 14.85 -7.73
N ILE A 440 9.14 15.51 -8.02
CA ILE A 440 9.20 16.56 -9.05
C ILE A 440 9.04 15.95 -10.45
N GLY A 441 9.90 14.99 -10.81
CA GLY A 441 9.90 14.39 -12.14
C GLY A 441 8.65 13.57 -12.43
N GLY A 442 8.11 12.87 -11.42
CA GLY A 442 6.87 12.12 -11.55
C GLY A 442 5.66 13.03 -11.70
N THR A 443 5.57 14.10 -10.90
CA THR A 443 4.46 15.07 -11.04
C THR A 443 4.54 15.78 -12.39
N TYR A 444 5.73 16.20 -12.81
CA TYR A 444 5.95 16.76 -14.14
C TYR A 444 5.46 15.82 -15.24
N GLY A 445 5.91 14.56 -15.22
CA GLY A 445 5.53 13.57 -16.24
C GLY A 445 4.02 13.31 -16.28
N VAL A 446 3.37 13.19 -15.12
CA VAL A 446 1.91 13.00 -15.07
C VAL A 446 1.17 14.23 -15.60
N VAL A 447 1.61 15.44 -15.26
CA VAL A 447 0.98 16.67 -15.76
C VAL A 447 1.14 16.79 -17.28
N GLU A 448 2.33 16.51 -17.81
CA GLU A 448 2.58 16.53 -19.26
C GLU A 448 1.70 15.52 -20.00
N GLU A 449 1.63 14.28 -19.52
CA GLU A 449 0.82 13.20 -20.11
C GLU A 449 -0.68 13.50 -20.03
N ILE A 450 -1.17 14.12 -18.94
CA ILE A 450 -2.55 14.58 -18.85
C ILE A 450 -2.83 15.68 -19.89
N ILE A 451 -1.93 16.67 -20.04
CA ILE A 451 -2.08 17.74 -21.04
C ILE A 451 -2.15 17.15 -22.45
N GLN A 452 -1.26 16.20 -22.76
CA GLN A 452 -1.25 15.52 -24.06
C GLN A 452 -2.54 14.73 -24.29
N ALA A 453 -3.01 13.98 -23.28
CA ALA A 453 -4.25 13.21 -23.37
C ALA A 453 -5.50 14.09 -23.56
N TYR A 454 -5.50 15.34 -23.10
CA TYR A 454 -6.55 16.31 -23.44
C TYR A 454 -6.38 16.89 -24.84
N ALA A 455 -5.14 17.12 -25.28
CA ALA A 455 -4.84 17.71 -26.58
C ALA A 455 -5.12 16.77 -27.75
N ASP A 456 -4.88 15.46 -27.58
CA ASP A 456 -5.13 14.43 -28.60
C ASP A 456 -6.55 13.86 -28.58
N GLY A 457 -7.36 14.24 -27.58
CA GLY A 457 -8.75 13.81 -27.42
C GLY A 457 -8.92 12.46 -26.72
N THR A 458 -7.86 11.85 -26.19
CA THR A 458 -7.95 10.64 -25.34
C THR A 458 -8.82 10.87 -24.12
N ILE A 459 -8.76 12.08 -23.54
CA ILE A 459 -9.72 12.59 -22.54
C ILE A 459 -10.56 13.68 -23.20
N GLY A 460 -11.84 13.41 -23.43
CA GLY A 460 -12.76 14.41 -24.00
C GLY A 460 -13.03 15.59 -23.05
N SER A 461 -13.45 15.29 -21.81
CA SER A 461 -13.70 16.31 -20.79
C SER A 461 -13.68 15.72 -19.39
N ALA A 462 -13.45 16.56 -18.37
CA ALA A 462 -13.77 16.19 -16.99
C ALA A 462 -15.27 15.84 -16.89
N PHE A 463 -15.60 14.87 -16.04
CA PHE A 463 -16.98 14.37 -15.88
C PHE A 463 -17.64 13.92 -17.21
N SER A 464 -16.85 13.35 -18.13
CA SER A 464 -17.38 12.80 -19.37
C SER A 464 -18.28 11.59 -19.13
N CYS A 465 -19.37 11.50 -19.88
CA CYS A 465 -20.24 10.34 -19.89
C CYS A 465 -19.72 9.19 -20.76
N ALA A 466 -18.62 9.37 -21.51
CA ALA A 466 -18.08 8.35 -22.42
C ALA A 466 -17.76 7.02 -21.70
N ASP A 467 -17.87 5.91 -22.43
CA ASP A 467 -17.51 4.59 -21.92
C ASP A 467 -16.01 4.53 -21.63
N ASN A 468 -15.67 4.28 -20.36
CA ASN A 468 -14.29 4.12 -19.89
C ASN A 468 -13.86 2.63 -19.80
N SER A 469 -14.71 1.71 -20.24
CA SER A 469 -14.45 0.26 -20.23
C SER A 469 -14.07 -0.31 -21.60
N GLY A 470 -14.19 0.49 -22.67
CA GLY A 470 -13.99 0.05 -24.06
C GLY A 470 -14.88 -1.14 -24.42
N SER A 471 -16.14 -1.14 -23.97
CA SER A 471 -17.12 -2.16 -24.31
C SER A 471 -17.77 -1.85 -25.65
N THR A 472 -18.03 -2.90 -26.41
CA THR A 472 -18.63 -2.87 -27.74
C THR A 472 -19.82 -3.80 -27.82
#